data_AF-A0A0B1TPK7-F1
#
_entry.id   AF-A0A0B1TPK7-F1
#
_cell.length_a   1.000
_cell.length_b   1.000
_cell.length_c   1.000
_cell.angle_alpha   90.00
_cell.angle_beta   90.00
_cell.angle_gamma   90.00
#
_symmetry.space_group_name_H-M   'P 1'
#
loop_
_entity.id
_entity.type
_entity.pdbx_description
1 polymer ?
#
loop_
_entity_poly.entity_id
_entity_poly.type
_entity_poly.pdbx_seq_one_letter_code
_entity_poly.pdbx_strand_id
1 'polypeptide(L)' 'MLDVNGQFSRSFVTFVSKCLTKDCKERPKYQALKREEFYQMHAAGGPLIDTAREFLKYYTLDYLESSENNVL' A
#
# COMPACT_ATOMS: atom_id res chain seq x y z
N MET A 1 5.09 8.63 -19.96
CA MET A 1 4.40 7.39 -19.55
C MET A 1 5.49 6.48 -18.99
N LEU A 2 5.29 5.85 -17.82
CA LEU A 2 6.32 4.97 -17.25
C LEU A 2 6.59 3.83 -18.24
N ASP A 3 7.83 3.72 -18.72
CA ASP A 3 8.24 2.62 -19.59
C ASP A 3 8.74 1.49 -18.68
N VAL A 4 7.91 0.46 -18.54
CA VAL A 4 8.16 -0.67 -17.65
C VAL A 4 8.05 -1.92 -18.50
N ASN A 5 9.22 -2.45 -18.88
CA ASN A 5 9.46 -3.60 -19.76
C ASN A 5 8.70 -4.87 -19.33
N GLY A 6 7.38 -4.92 -19.49
CA GLY A 6 6.53 -6.08 -19.26
C GLY A 6 6.41 -6.59 -17.81
N GLN A 7 7.15 -6.03 -16.84
CA GLN A 7 7.22 -6.54 -15.47
C GLN A 7 5.96 -6.30 -14.63
N PHE A 8 5.13 -5.33 -15.02
CA PHE A 8 3.92 -4.99 -14.27
C PHE A 8 2.68 -5.00 -15.14
N SER A 9 1.54 -5.31 -14.52
CA SER A 9 0.26 -5.29 -15.19
C SER A 9 -0.07 -3.88 -15.69
N ARG A 10 -0.79 -3.81 -16.82
CA ARG A 10 -1.22 -2.52 -17.40
C ARG A 10 -2.07 -1.70 -16.42
N SER A 11 -2.93 -2.37 -15.63
CA SER A 11 -3.77 -1.71 -14.63
C SER A 11 -2.95 -1.05 -13.52
N PHE A 12 -1.87 -1.70 -13.07
CA PHE A 12 -0.92 -1.12 -12.10
C PHE A 12 -0.22 0.11 -12.67
N VAL A 13 0.40 -0.03 -13.84
CA VAL A 13 1.14 1.08 -14.48
C VAL A 13 0.23 2.29 -14.70
N THR A 14 -1.01 2.04 -15.12
CA THR A 14 -2.04 3.08 -15.30
C THR A 14 -2.39 3.75 -13.98
N PHE A 15 -2.64 2.97 -12.93
CA PHE A 15 -2.95 3.49 -11.59
C PHE A 15 -1.83 4.38 -11.05
N VAL A 16 -0.57 3.91 -11.09
CA VAL A 16 0.60 4.67 -10.63
C VAL A 16 0.79 5.94 -11.47
N SER A 17 0.63 5.85 -12.79
CA SER A 17 0.75 7.01 -13.68
C SER A 17 -0.27 8.10 -13.34
N LYS A 18 -1.51 7.72 -13.00
CA LYS A 18 -2.54 8.64 -12.51
C LYS A 18 -2.17 9.27 -11.16
N CYS A 19 -1.64 8.48 -10.22
CA CYS A 19 -1.18 8.99 -8.93
C CYS A 19 -0.02 9.99 -9.06
N LEU A 20 0.85 9.79 -10.04
CA LEU A 20 2.05 10.59 -10.29
C LEU A 20 1.88 11.61 -11.42
N THR A 21 0.64 11.99 -11.76
CA THR A 21 0.39 13.11 -12.69
C THR A 21 1.15 14.35 -12.21
N LYS A 22 1.94 14.93 -13.13
CA LYS A 22 2.84 16.05 -12.85
C LYS A 22 2.07 17.29 -12.40
N ASP A 23 1.02 17.64 -13.13
CA ASP A 23 0.11 18.70 -12.71
C ASP A 23 -0.76 18.18 -11.56
N CYS A 24 -0.66 18.86 -10.41
CA CYS A 24 -1.40 18.50 -9.21
C CYS A 24 -2.91 18.74 -9.35
N LYS A 25 -3.34 19.63 -10.25
CA LYS A 25 -4.75 19.92 -10.51
C LYS A 25 -5.42 18.78 -11.28
N GLU A 26 -4.66 18.14 -12.17
CA GLU A 26 -5.10 16.99 -12.98
C GLU A 26 -4.98 15.65 -12.24
N ARG A 27 -4.34 15.64 -11.06
CA ARG A 27 -4.21 14.41 -10.27
C ARG A 27 -5.56 14.01 -9.68
N PRO A 28 -6.05 12.79 -9.96
CA PRO A 28 -7.32 12.32 -9.44
C PRO A 28 -7.32 12.28 -7.91
N LYS A 29 -8.46 12.66 -7.32
CA LYS A 29 -8.70 12.57 -5.87
C LYS A 29 -8.98 11.11 -5.47
N TYR A 30 -8.91 10.84 -4.17
CA TYR A 30 -9.09 9.50 -3.60
C TYR A 30 -10.36 8.78 -4.07
N GLN A 31 -11.49 9.49 -4.19
CA GLN A 31 -12.74 8.87 -4.65
C GLN A 31 -12.64 8.30 -6.06
N ALA A 32 -11.89 8.95 -6.95
CA ALA A 32 -11.65 8.46 -8.31
C ALA A 32 -10.65 7.29 -8.28
N LEU A 33 -9.56 7.40 -7.52
CA LEU A 33 -8.56 6.34 -7.38
C LEU A 33 -9.16 5.03 -6.82
N LYS A 34 -10.08 5.11 -5.85
CA LYS A 34 -10.75 3.94 -5.27
C LYS A 34 -11.65 3.17 -6.27
N ARG A 35 -12.00 3.79 -7.40
CA ARG A 35 -12.80 3.18 -8.47
C ARG A 35 -11.95 2.54 -9.55
N GLU A 36 -10.64 2.73 -9.52
CA GLU A 36 -9.72 2.10 -10.48
C GLU A 36 -9.65 0.60 -10.22
N GLU A 37 -9.63 -0.18 -11.30
CA GLU A 37 -9.59 -1.65 -11.29
C GLU A 37 -8.47 -2.18 -10.39
N PHE A 38 -7.25 -1.62 -10.53
CA PHE A 38 -6.10 -2.03 -9.73
C PHE A 38 -6.35 -1.85 -8.22
N TYR A 39 -6.95 -0.74 -7.82
CA TYR A 39 -7.27 -0.50 -6.42
C TYR A 39 -8.32 -1.50 -5.94
N GLN A 40 -9.42 -1.67 -6.67
CA GLN A 40 -10.51 -2.56 -6.24
C GLN A 40 -10.04 -4.02 -6.11
N MET A 41 -9.19 -4.48 -7.03
CA MET A 41 -8.65 -5.84 -7.02
C MET A 41 -7.73 -6.10 -5.82
N HIS A 42 -6.94 -5.11 -5.39
CA HIS A 42 -5.88 -5.31 -4.39
C HIS A 42 -6.14 -4.60 -3.05
N ALA A 43 -7.23 -3.85 -2.90
CA ALA A 43 -7.52 -3.06 -1.70
C ALA A 43 -7.67 -3.88 -0.42
N ALA A 44 -8.20 -5.10 -0.54
CA ALA A 44 -8.31 -6.01 0.60
C ALA A 44 -6.95 -6.60 1.02
N GLY A 45 -5.90 -6.40 0.22
CA GLY A 45 -4.62 -7.04 0.40
C GLY A 45 -4.65 -8.51 -0.04
N GLY A 46 -3.65 -9.25 0.42
CA GLY A 46 -3.54 -10.69 0.20
C GLY A 46 -2.89 -11.37 1.40
N PRO A 47 -2.74 -12.70 1.37
CA PRO A 47 -2.27 -13.49 2.53
C PRO A 47 -0.94 -13.00 3.11
N LEU A 48 -0.02 -12.54 2.25
CA LEU A 48 1.27 -11.98 2.68
C LEU A 48 1.13 -10.69 3.50
N ILE A 49 0.12 -9.86 3.22
CA ILE A 49 -0.15 -8.66 4.01
C ILE A 49 -0.69 -9.05 5.39
N ASP A 50 -1.52 -10.09 5.48
CA ASP A 50 -2.01 -10.58 6.77
C ASP A 50 -0.88 -11.19 7.59
N THR A 51 -0.01 -12.01 6.98
CA THR A 51 1.19 -12.53 7.64
C THR A 51 2.11 -11.40 8.11
N ALA A 52 2.36 -10.39 7.26
CA ALA A 52 3.16 -9.23 7.66
C ALA A 52 2.52 -8.46 8.82
N ARG A 53 1.19 -8.33 8.84
CA ARG A 53 0.45 -7.69 9.93
C ARG A 53 0.58 -8.47 11.23
N GLU A 54 0.49 -9.80 11.20
CA GLU A 54 0.69 -10.64 12.38
C GLU A 54 2.12 -10.60 12.90
N PHE A 55 3.10 -10.68 12.00
CA PHE A 55 4.51 -10.50 12.34
C PHE A 55 4.72 -9.17 13.05
N LEU A 56 4.29 -8.05 12.45
CA LEU A 56 4.46 -6.73 13.05
C LEU A 56 3.79 -6.62 14.43
N LYS A 57 2.60 -7.21 14.62
CA LYS A 57 1.93 -7.27 15.93
C LYS A 57 2.77 -7.98 16.99
N TYR A 58 3.38 -9.11 16.65
CA TYR A 58 4.23 -9.85 17.57
C TYR A 58 5.39 -8.99 18.06
N TYR A 59 6.11 -8.33 17.14
CA TYR A 59 7.22 -7.43 17.51
C TYR A 59 6.79 -6.16 18.25
N THR A 60 5.57 -5.65 18.00
CA THR A 60 5.07 -4.49 18.75
C THR A 60 4.61 -4.87 20.16
N LEU A 61 4.08 -6.07 20.35
CA LEU A 61 3.75 -6.57 21.69
C LEU A 61 5.02 -6.84 22.50
N ASP A 62 6.02 -7.49 21.92
CA ASP A 62 7.33 -7.71 22.56
C ASP A 62 8.01 -6.38 22.93
N TYR A 63 7.86 -5.33 22.10
CA TYR A 63 8.36 -3.99 22.40
C TYR A 63 7.62 -3.33 23.58
N LEU A 64 6.30 -3.49 23.68
CA LEU A 64 5.51 -2.93 24.78
C LEU A 64 5.79 -3.64 26.10
N GLU A 65 5.86 -4.98 26.11
CA GLU A 65 6.18 -5.75 27.32
C GLU A 65 7.61 -5.48 27.81
N SER A 66 8.58 -5.32 26.90
CA SER A 66 9.95 -4.92 27.29
C SER A 66 10.05 -3.47 27.77
N SER A 67 9.16 -2.57 27.32
CA SER A 67 9.08 -1.20 27.82
C SER A 67 8.47 -1.13 29.22
N GLU A 68 7.44 -1.92 29.52
CA GLU A 68 6.82 -1.96 30.86
C GLU A 68 7.77 -2.58 31.91
N ASN A 69 8.56 -3.58 31.52
CA ASN A 69 9.55 -4.21 32.39
C ASN A 69 10.84 -3.39 32.61
N ASN A 70 11.03 -2.29 31.88
CA ASN A 70 12.18 -1.38 32.04
C ASN A 70 11.85 -0.10 32.84
N VAL A 71 10.64 0.03 33.38
CA VAL A 71 10.29 1.09 34.34
C VAL A 71 10.54 0.56 35.76
N LEU A 72 11.82 0.55 36.17
CA LEU A 72 12.28 0.34 37.54
C LEU A 72 13.00 1.59 38.05
#